data_AF-C6TI83-F1
#
_entry.id   AF-C6TI83-F1
#
_cell.length_a   1.000
_cell.length_b   1.000
_cell.length_c   1.000
_cell.angle_alpha   90.00
_cell.angle_beta   90.00
_cell.angle_gamma   90.00
#
_symmetry.space_group_name_H-M   'P 1'
#
loop_
_entity.id
_entity.type
_entity.pdbx_description
1 polymer ?
#
loop_
_entity_poly.entity_id
_entity_poly.type
_entity_poly.pdbx_seq_one_letter_code
_entity_poly.pdbx_strand_id
1 'polypeptide(L)'
;MEFRCSVISFTILFSLALAGESHVHASLPEEDYWEAVWPNTPIPTALRELLKPLPAGVEIDELPKQIDDTQYPKTFFYKEDLHPGKTMKVQFTKRPYAQPYGVYTWLTDIKDTSKEGYSFEEICIKKEAFEGEEKFCAKSLGTVIGFAISKLGKNIQVLSSSFVNKQEQYTVEGVQNLGDKAVMCHGLNFRTAVFYCHKVRETTAFMVPLVAGDGTKTQALAVCHSDTSGMNHHMLHELMGVDPGTNPVCHFLGSKAILWVPNLSMDTAYQTNVVV
;
A
#
# COMPACT_ATOMS: atom_id res chain seq x y z
N MET A 1 -70.76 8.50 -53.20
CA MET A 1 -70.11 9.82 -53.30
C MET A 1 -68.87 9.76 -52.43
N GLU A 2 -67.70 9.98 -53.01
CA GLU A 2 -66.40 9.55 -52.51
C GLU A 2 -66.01 10.13 -51.14
N PHE A 3 -65.67 9.27 -50.18
CA PHE A 3 -65.05 9.66 -48.92
C PHE A 3 -63.54 9.83 -49.15
N ARG A 4 -63.12 11.05 -49.47
CA ARG A 4 -61.71 11.45 -49.49
C ARG A 4 -61.19 11.58 -48.06
N CYS A 5 -60.59 10.52 -47.54
CA CYS A 5 -59.81 10.55 -46.29
C CYS A 5 -58.52 11.34 -46.52
N SER A 6 -58.50 12.60 -46.10
CA SER A 6 -57.35 13.49 -46.20
C SER A 6 -56.46 13.36 -44.96
N VAL A 7 -55.27 12.81 -45.18
CA VAL A 7 -53.96 13.07 -44.57
C VAL A 7 -53.93 13.82 -43.22
N ILE A 8 -53.48 13.14 -42.16
CA ILE A 8 -52.72 13.77 -41.06
C ILE A 8 -51.48 12.91 -40.82
N SER A 9 -50.38 13.27 -41.48
CA SER A 9 -49.06 12.67 -41.26
C SER A 9 -48.41 13.39 -40.08
N PHE A 10 -48.33 12.71 -38.92
CA PHE A 10 -47.65 13.22 -37.73
C PHE A 10 -46.14 12.99 -37.85
N THR A 11 -45.42 13.92 -38.49
CA THR A 11 -43.95 13.97 -38.42
C THR A 11 -43.52 14.65 -37.13
N ILE A 12 -43.27 13.85 -36.09
CA ILE A 12 -42.68 14.31 -34.83
C ILE A 12 -41.19 14.57 -35.07
N LEU A 13 -40.81 15.85 -35.21
CA LEU A 13 -39.42 16.28 -35.18
C LEU A 13 -38.85 16.07 -33.76
N PHE A 14 -37.99 15.07 -33.61
CA PHE A 14 -37.18 14.90 -32.41
C PHE A 14 -35.97 15.86 -32.47
N SER A 15 -36.16 17.08 -32.00
CA SER A 15 -35.06 18.01 -31.75
C SER A 15 -34.38 17.64 -30.44
N LEU A 16 -33.42 16.71 -30.48
CA LEU A 16 -32.51 16.48 -29.35
C LEU A 16 -31.53 17.65 -29.27
N ALA A 17 -31.84 18.55 -28.34
CA ALA A 17 -31.01 19.68 -27.95
C ALA A 17 -29.63 19.20 -27.50
N LEU A 18 -28.62 19.94 -27.94
CA LEU A 18 -27.21 19.84 -27.56
C LEU A 18 -27.10 19.98 -26.03
N ALA A 19 -27.02 18.85 -25.33
CA ALA A 19 -26.60 18.82 -23.94
C ALA A 19 -25.11 19.18 -23.91
N GLY A 20 -24.80 20.27 -23.24
CA GLY A 20 -23.46 20.84 -23.16
C GLY A 20 -22.41 19.79 -22.82
N GLU A 21 -21.25 19.95 -23.46
CA GLU A 21 -19.99 19.30 -23.12
C GLU A 21 -19.55 19.75 -21.73
N SER A 22 -20.26 19.33 -20.70
CA SER A 22 -19.67 19.23 -19.38
C SER A 22 -18.69 18.08 -19.48
N HIS A 23 -17.42 18.42 -19.75
CA HIS A 23 -16.25 17.61 -19.44
C HIS A 23 -16.24 17.35 -17.92
N VAL A 24 -17.21 16.59 -17.44
CA VAL A 24 -17.12 15.89 -16.17
C VAL A 24 -16.10 14.81 -16.47
N HIS A 25 -14.84 15.09 -16.14
CA HIS A 25 -13.86 14.04 -15.93
C HIS A 25 -14.56 13.03 -15.04
N ALA A 26 -14.89 11.86 -15.61
CA ALA A 26 -15.41 10.76 -14.84
C ALA A 26 -14.36 10.46 -13.78
N SER A 27 -14.57 10.96 -12.55
CA SER A 27 -14.00 10.34 -11.38
C SER A 27 -14.38 8.88 -11.53
N LEU A 28 -13.36 8.06 -11.73
CA LEU A 28 -13.58 6.66 -12.07
C LEU A 28 -14.37 6.05 -10.91
N PRO A 29 -15.29 5.09 -11.13
CA PRO A 29 -16.13 4.50 -10.07
C PRO A 29 -15.39 4.09 -8.78
N GLU A 30 -14.08 3.90 -8.84
CA GLU A 30 -13.18 3.68 -7.70
C GLU A 30 -12.94 4.89 -6.80
N GLU A 31 -12.85 6.11 -7.35
CA GLU A 31 -12.73 7.35 -6.57
C GLU A 31 -14.02 7.62 -5.80
N ASP A 32 -15.18 7.46 -6.46
CA ASP A 32 -16.49 7.59 -5.82
C ASP A 32 -16.67 6.56 -4.71
N TYR A 33 -16.22 5.32 -4.93
CA TYR A 33 -16.22 4.28 -3.90
C TYR A 33 -15.29 4.66 -2.72
N TRP A 34 -14.11 5.21 -2.98
CA TRP A 34 -13.22 5.69 -1.93
C TRP A 34 -13.87 6.80 -1.11
N GLU A 35 -14.45 7.81 -1.76
CA GLU A 35 -15.13 8.92 -1.11
C GLU A 35 -16.34 8.43 -0.29
N ALA A 36 -17.07 7.43 -0.79
CA ALA A 36 -18.18 6.82 -0.05
C ALA A 36 -17.73 6.09 1.22
N VAL A 37 -16.55 5.44 1.20
CA VAL A 37 -16.02 4.72 2.37
C VAL A 37 -15.28 5.68 3.34
N TRP A 38 -14.56 6.68 2.82
CA TRP A 38 -13.79 7.66 3.60
C TRP A 38 -13.88 9.08 3.00
N PRO A 39 -14.98 9.82 3.22
CA PRO A 39 -15.24 11.09 2.53
C PRO A 39 -14.23 12.21 2.86
N ASN A 40 -13.55 12.11 4.00
CA ASN A 40 -12.58 13.13 4.45
C ASN A 40 -11.13 12.66 4.39
N THR A 41 -10.86 11.50 3.77
CA THR A 41 -9.52 10.94 3.67
C THR A 41 -9.05 11.01 2.23
N PRO A 42 -8.03 11.80 1.88
CA PRO A 42 -7.52 11.82 0.52
C PRO A 42 -6.89 10.48 0.14
N ILE A 43 -7.05 10.07 -1.12
CA ILE A 43 -6.40 8.88 -1.66
C ILE A 43 -4.87 9.07 -1.56
N PRO A 44 -4.14 8.18 -0.85
CA PRO A 44 -2.70 8.26 -0.75
C PRO A 44 -2.04 8.25 -2.13
N THR A 45 -0.98 9.04 -2.31
CA THR A 45 -0.26 9.16 -3.58
C THR A 45 0.17 7.81 -4.15
N ALA A 46 0.54 6.86 -3.28
CA ALA A 46 0.90 5.50 -3.71
C ALA A 46 -0.25 4.78 -4.44
N LEU A 47 -1.49 4.94 -3.98
CA LEU A 47 -2.66 4.27 -4.58
C LEU A 47 -3.16 4.94 -5.86
N ARG A 48 -2.76 6.19 -6.14
CA ARG A 48 -3.22 6.92 -7.33
C ARG A 48 -2.84 6.23 -8.65
N GLU A 49 -1.81 5.38 -8.65
CA GLU A 49 -1.46 4.58 -9.82
C GLU A 49 -2.55 3.56 -10.19
N LEU A 50 -3.37 3.10 -9.24
CA LEU A 50 -4.51 2.21 -9.50
C LEU A 50 -5.67 2.92 -10.21
N LEU A 51 -5.72 4.25 -10.12
CA LEU A 51 -6.75 5.08 -10.75
C LEU A 51 -6.40 5.47 -12.19
N LYS A 52 -5.21 5.12 -12.69
CA LYS A 52 -4.85 5.45 -14.07
C LYS A 52 -5.61 4.53 -15.02
N PRO A 53 -6.37 5.08 -15.99
CA PRO A 53 -7.05 4.23 -16.97
C PRO A 53 -6.01 3.44 -17.76
N LEU A 54 -6.29 2.15 -17.96
CA LEU A 54 -5.56 1.37 -18.95
C LEU A 54 -5.91 1.94 -20.34
N PRO A 55 -4.93 2.07 -21.26
CA PRO A 55 -5.23 2.48 -22.62
C PRO A 55 -6.26 1.53 -23.25
N ALA A 56 -7.21 2.06 -24.00
CA ALA A 56 -8.27 1.25 -24.61
C ALA A 56 -7.68 0.12 -25.48
N GLY A 57 -8.09 -1.13 -25.22
CA GLY A 57 -7.60 -2.31 -25.92
C GLY A 57 -6.25 -2.86 -25.41
N VAL A 58 -5.65 -2.26 -24.39
CA VAL A 58 -4.46 -2.81 -23.72
C VAL A 58 -4.92 -3.76 -22.61
N GLU A 59 -4.58 -5.04 -22.75
CA GLU A 59 -4.72 -6.01 -21.66
C GLU A 59 -3.80 -5.64 -20.48
N ILE A 60 -4.13 -6.14 -19.29
CA ILE A 60 -3.29 -5.96 -18.10
C ILE A 60 -1.90 -6.53 -18.41
N ASP A 61 -0.91 -5.64 -18.56
CA ASP A 61 0.49 -6.04 -18.75
C ASP A 61 1.13 -6.28 -17.39
N GLU A 62 1.33 -7.56 -17.10
CA GLU A 62 1.81 -8.10 -15.83
C GLU A 62 3.31 -8.41 -15.86
N LEU A 63 4.01 -7.88 -16.86
CA LEU A 63 5.47 -7.91 -16.92
C LEU A 63 6.08 -6.75 -16.12
N PRO A 64 7.32 -6.90 -15.65
CA PRO A 64 8.02 -5.84 -14.94
C PRO A 64 8.23 -4.61 -15.84
N LYS A 65 8.21 -3.40 -15.25
CA LYS A 65 8.57 -2.18 -15.99
C LYS A 65 10.04 -2.22 -16.42
N GLN A 66 10.89 -2.66 -15.50
CA GLN A 66 12.32 -2.80 -15.65
C GLN A 66 12.81 -3.84 -14.64
N ILE A 67 13.78 -4.67 -14.99
CA ILE A 67 14.46 -5.50 -13.99
C ILE A 67 15.45 -4.61 -13.24
N ASP A 68 15.26 -4.53 -11.92
CA ASP A 68 16.10 -3.79 -10.98
C ASP A 68 16.50 -4.78 -9.88
N ASP A 69 17.72 -5.29 -9.99
CA ASP A 69 18.35 -6.25 -9.08
C ASP A 69 19.16 -5.56 -7.97
N THR A 70 19.02 -4.24 -7.84
CA THR A 70 19.74 -3.51 -6.80
C THR A 70 19.12 -3.77 -5.44
N GLN A 71 19.94 -4.22 -4.48
CA GLN A 71 19.50 -4.47 -3.11
C GLN A 71 18.86 -3.20 -2.53
N TYR A 72 17.57 -3.29 -2.16
CA TYR A 72 16.86 -2.18 -1.52
C TYR A 72 17.59 -1.80 -0.23
N PRO A 73 17.69 -0.51 0.11
CA PRO A 73 18.36 -0.09 1.33
C PRO A 73 17.78 -0.79 2.56
N LYS A 74 18.66 -1.11 3.52
CA LYS A 74 18.29 -1.78 4.78
C LYS A 74 17.33 -0.89 5.56
N THR A 75 16.04 -1.21 5.43
CA THR A 75 14.95 -0.59 6.17
C THR A 75 14.60 -1.37 7.43
N PHE A 76 15.24 -2.53 7.63
CA PHE A 76 15.04 -3.45 8.74
C PHE A 76 15.95 -3.14 9.92
N PHE A 77 15.41 -3.26 11.13
CA PHE A 77 16.08 -2.96 12.39
C PHE A 77 15.43 -3.72 13.55
N TYR A 78 16.10 -3.72 14.70
CA TYR A 78 15.61 -4.36 15.92
C TYR A 78 14.62 -3.46 16.66
N LYS A 79 13.64 -4.05 17.34
CA LYS A 79 12.62 -3.29 18.07
C LYS A 79 13.22 -2.38 19.16
N GLU A 80 14.28 -2.81 19.83
CA GLU A 80 14.98 -1.97 20.81
C GLU A 80 15.62 -0.72 20.23
N ASP A 81 15.81 -0.61 18.90
CA ASP A 81 16.32 0.60 18.26
C ASP A 81 15.21 1.63 17.98
N LEU A 82 13.93 1.28 18.13
CA LEU A 82 12.81 2.18 17.88
C LEU A 82 12.49 3.03 19.11
N HIS A 83 13.36 3.99 19.42
CA HIS A 83 13.16 4.91 20.54
C HIS A 83 13.68 6.32 20.23
N PRO A 84 13.14 7.37 20.89
CA PRO A 84 13.64 8.73 20.74
C PRO A 84 15.15 8.83 20.96
N GLY A 85 15.81 9.65 20.13
CA GLY A 85 17.26 9.85 20.14
C GLY A 85 18.06 8.81 19.37
N LYS A 86 17.47 7.67 18.96
CA LYS A 86 18.16 6.72 18.09
C LYS A 86 18.42 7.36 16.73
N THR A 87 19.67 7.34 16.28
CA THR A 87 20.04 7.63 14.90
C THR A 87 20.08 6.34 14.08
N MET A 88 19.44 6.36 12.92
CA MET A 88 19.31 5.23 12.01
C MET A 88 19.79 5.63 10.62
N LYS A 89 20.52 4.72 9.96
CA LYS A 89 20.83 4.85 8.54
C LYS A 89 19.66 4.27 7.75
N VAL A 90 18.85 5.14 7.14
CA VAL A 90 17.69 4.75 6.35
C VAL A 90 17.72 5.57 5.08
N GLN A 91 17.78 4.91 3.93
CA GLN A 91 17.64 5.56 2.64
C GLN A 91 16.21 5.36 2.16
N PHE A 92 15.43 6.43 2.16
CA PHE A 92 14.09 6.44 1.59
C PHE A 92 14.06 6.80 0.10
N THR A 93 15.24 6.86 -0.52
CA THR A 93 15.44 7.28 -1.90
C THR A 93 14.52 6.47 -2.82
N LYS A 94 13.84 7.17 -3.73
CA LYS A 94 12.92 6.55 -4.68
C LYS A 94 13.71 5.64 -5.61
N ARG A 95 13.64 4.33 -5.38
CA ARG A 95 13.98 3.31 -6.40
C ARG A 95 12.68 2.90 -7.08
N PRO A 96 12.35 3.49 -8.25
CA PRO A 96 11.06 3.31 -8.88
C PRO A 96 10.82 1.92 -9.46
N TYR A 97 11.82 1.04 -9.48
CA TYR A 97 11.71 -0.31 -10.05
C TYR A 97 12.10 -1.44 -9.08
N ALA A 98 12.72 -1.11 -7.94
CA ALA A 98 13.03 -2.11 -6.93
C ALA A 98 11.75 -2.72 -6.34
N GLN A 99 11.78 -4.04 -6.15
CA GLN A 99 10.72 -4.78 -5.46
C GLN A 99 10.82 -4.60 -3.94
N PRO A 100 9.72 -4.82 -3.19
CA PRO A 100 9.79 -4.93 -1.75
C PRO A 100 10.80 -6.01 -1.35
N TYR A 101 11.59 -5.77 -0.30
CA TYR A 101 12.76 -6.60 0.03
C TYR A 101 12.42 -8.09 0.15
N GLY A 102 11.37 -8.45 0.89
CA GLY A 102 10.95 -9.86 1.04
C GLY A 102 10.40 -10.53 -0.23
N VAL A 103 9.98 -9.74 -1.23
CA VAL A 103 9.64 -10.24 -2.56
C VAL A 103 10.91 -10.47 -3.38
N TYR A 104 11.84 -9.51 -3.32
CA TYR A 104 13.14 -9.58 -3.99
C TYR A 104 13.96 -10.80 -3.53
N THR A 105 14.16 -10.98 -2.23
CA THR A 105 14.97 -12.10 -1.69
C THR A 105 14.42 -13.46 -2.09
N TRP A 106 13.10 -13.63 -1.97
CA TRP A 106 12.46 -14.87 -2.42
C TRP A 106 12.66 -15.14 -3.91
N LEU A 107 12.57 -14.10 -4.76
CA LEU A 107 12.83 -14.27 -6.19
C LEU A 107 14.27 -14.72 -6.46
N THR A 108 15.24 -14.13 -5.76
CA THR A 108 16.66 -14.50 -5.90
C THR A 108 16.98 -15.88 -5.32
N ASP A 109 16.19 -16.38 -4.38
CA ASP A 109 16.34 -17.74 -3.83
C ASP A 109 15.98 -18.82 -4.87
N ILE A 110 15.10 -18.50 -5.82
CA ILE A 110 14.58 -19.49 -6.79
C ILE A 110 15.14 -19.33 -8.20
N LYS A 111 15.66 -18.16 -8.57
CA LYS A 111 16.17 -17.90 -9.94
C LYS A 111 17.06 -16.67 -10.06
N ASP A 112 17.77 -16.58 -11.18
CA ASP A 112 18.54 -15.39 -11.54
C ASP A 112 17.63 -14.37 -12.25
N THR A 113 17.02 -13.47 -11.47
CA THR A 113 16.09 -12.45 -12.01
C THR A 113 16.71 -11.53 -13.07
N SER A 114 18.03 -11.33 -13.06
CA SER A 114 18.72 -10.51 -14.05
C SER A 114 18.73 -11.16 -15.45
N LYS A 115 18.72 -12.49 -15.49
CA LYS A 115 18.72 -13.29 -16.73
C LYS A 115 17.32 -13.77 -17.12
N GLU A 116 16.55 -14.19 -16.13
CA GLU A 116 15.27 -14.88 -16.33
C GLU A 116 14.07 -13.95 -16.15
N GLY A 117 14.27 -12.76 -15.59
CA GLY A 117 13.18 -11.85 -15.22
C GLY A 117 12.26 -12.44 -14.16
N TYR A 118 11.05 -11.89 -14.04
CA TYR A 118 9.97 -12.42 -13.21
C TYR A 118 8.60 -11.97 -13.71
N SER A 119 7.56 -12.66 -13.24
CA SER A 119 6.17 -12.44 -13.63
C SER A 119 5.27 -12.22 -12.42
N PHE A 120 4.09 -11.65 -12.68
CA PHE A 120 3.01 -11.57 -11.68
C PHE A 120 2.63 -12.94 -11.13
N GLU A 121 2.50 -13.95 -11.99
CA GLU A 121 2.08 -15.29 -11.57
C GLU A 121 3.03 -15.86 -10.50
N GLU A 122 4.34 -15.67 -10.66
CA GLU A 122 5.33 -16.14 -9.69
C GLU A 122 5.16 -15.46 -8.33
N ILE A 123 5.12 -14.13 -8.29
CA ILE A 123 5.06 -13.37 -7.03
C ILE A 123 3.69 -13.50 -6.35
N CYS A 124 2.61 -13.48 -7.12
CA CYS A 124 1.27 -13.31 -6.59
C CYS A 124 0.50 -14.62 -6.45
N ILE A 125 0.75 -15.60 -7.32
CA ILE A 125 0.01 -16.87 -7.37
C ILE A 125 0.85 -18.02 -6.83
N LYS A 126 2.06 -18.24 -7.37
CA LYS A 126 2.90 -19.40 -7.03
C LYS A 126 3.59 -19.26 -5.67
N LYS A 127 4.04 -18.07 -5.31
CA LYS A 127 4.57 -17.81 -3.97
C LYS A 127 3.45 -18.02 -2.96
N GLU A 128 3.60 -18.97 -2.07
CA GLU A 128 2.67 -19.16 -0.96
C GLU A 128 2.92 -18.12 0.14
N ALA A 129 1.90 -17.85 0.95
CA ALA A 129 2.09 -17.05 2.15
C ALA A 129 2.90 -17.86 3.15
N PHE A 130 3.79 -17.20 3.88
CA PHE A 130 4.50 -17.89 4.95
C PHE A 130 3.60 -18.09 6.18
N GLU A 131 4.02 -18.95 7.13
CA GLU A 131 3.19 -19.22 8.30
C GLU A 131 2.90 -17.94 9.11
N GLY A 132 1.62 -17.64 9.31
CA GLY A 132 1.19 -16.43 10.02
C GLY A 132 1.00 -15.20 9.12
N GLU A 133 1.26 -15.31 7.81
CA GLU A 133 0.93 -14.30 6.81
C GLU A 133 -0.41 -14.61 6.13
N GLU A 134 -1.25 -13.58 5.99
CA GLU A 134 -2.37 -13.58 5.06
C GLU A 134 -2.05 -12.55 3.98
N LYS A 135 -2.00 -12.95 2.70
CA LYS A 135 -1.61 -12.06 1.58
C LYS A 135 -2.64 -12.02 0.46
N PHE A 136 -2.56 -10.96 -0.35
CA PHE A 136 -3.37 -10.78 -1.55
C PHE A 136 -2.72 -9.77 -2.49
N CYS A 137 -2.64 -10.08 -3.79
CA CYS A 137 -2.23 -9.11 -4.79
C CYS A 137 -3.44 -8.37 -5.37
N ALA A 138 -3.56 -7.09 -5.02
CA ALA A 138 -4.63 -6.22 -5.47
C ALA A 138 -4.27 -5.49 -6.77
N LYS A 139 -5.23 -5.44 -7.71
CA LYS A 139 -5.10 -4.79 -9.03
C LYS A 139 -6.01 -3.57 -9.19
N SER A 140 -6.76 -3.23 -8.15
CA SER A 140 -7.72 -2.11 -8.15
C SER A 140 -7.82 -1.50 -6.76
N LEU A 141 -8.29 -0.25 -6.68
CA LEU A 141 -8.50 0.39 -5.37
C LEU A 141 -9.53 -0.38 -4.53
N GLY A 142 -10.61 -0.83 -5.16
CA GLY A 142 -11.65 -1.63 -4.49
C GLY A 142 -11.11 -2.93 -3.87
N THR A 143 -10.16 -3.61 -4.52
CA THR A 143 -9.58 -4.85 -3.99
C THR A 143 -8.54 -4.59 -2.89
N VAL A 144 -7.79 -3.49 -2.95
CA VAL A 144 -6.95 -3.03 -1.82
C VAL A 144 -7.82 -2.79 -0.58
N ILE A 145 -8.90 -2.03 -0.74
CA ILE A 145 -9.84 -1.71 0.35
C ILE A 145 -10.51 -2.97 0.89
N GLY A 146 -11.01 -3.82 -0.01
CA GLY A 146 -11.70 -5.06 0.36
C GLY A 146 -10.82 -5.97 1.20
N PHE A 147 -9.55 -6.10 0.83
CA PHE A 147 -8.59 -6.86 1.62
C PHE A 147 -8.38 -6.23 3.01
N ALA A 148 -8.11 -4.92 3.10
CA ALA A 148 -7.92 -4.25 4.38
C ALA A 148 -9.14 -4.41 5.32
N ILE A 149 -10.35 -4.18 4.79
CA ILE A 149 -11.60 -4.36 5.55
C ILE A 149 -11.81 -5.81 5.99
N SER A 150 -11.48 -6.78 5.14
CA SER A 150 -11.62 -8.20 5.48
C SER A 150 -10.74 -8.62 6.66
N LYS A 151 -9.61 -7.93 6.89
CA LYS A 151 -8.65 -8.28 7.95
C LYS A 151 -8.78 -7.42 9.20
N LEU A 152 -9.17 -6.17 9.05
CA LEU A 152 -9.17 -5.17 10.13
C LEU A 152 -10.57 -4.68 10.51
N GLY A 153 -11.60 -4.99 9.72
CA GLY A 153 -12.95 -4.45 9.86
C GLY A 153 -13.14 -3.12 9.12
N LYS A 154 -14.33 -2.53 9.25
CA LYS A 154 -14.70 -1.30 8.51
C LYS A 154 -14.14 -0.02 9.11
N ASN A 155 -13.90 0.01 10.43
CA ASN A 155 -13.44 1.20 11.13
C ASN A 155 -11.90 1.30 11.11
N ILE A 156 -11.36 1.63 9.95
CA ILE A 156 -9.92 1.68 9.69
C ILE A 156 -9.52 3.02 9.07
N GLN A 157 -8.23 3.35 9.17
CA GLN A 157 -7.60 4.47 8.48
C GLN A 157 -6.43 4.00 7.63
N VAL A 158 -6.13 4.76 6.59
CA VAL A 158 -4.94 4.58 5.74
C VAL A 158 -3.91 5.64 6.05
N LEU A 159 -2.64 5.25 6.05
CA LEU A 159 -1.51 6.12 6.31
C LEU A 159 -0.43 5.89 5.25
N SER A 160 0.41 6.90 5.04
CA SER A 160 1.61 6.82 4.21
C SER A 160 2.73 7.62 4.85
N SER A 161 3.96 7.14 4.69
CA SER A 161 5.15 7.86 5.11
C SER A 161 5.40 9.09 4.22
N SER A 162 6.02 10.13 4.78
CA SER A 162 6.69 11.19 4.03
C SER A 162 8.19 10.94 4.00
N PHE A 163 8.89 11.51 3.00
CA PHE A 163 10.32 11.25 2.79
C PHE A 163 11.07 12.53 2.42
N VAL A 164 12.33 12.60 2.85
CA VAL A 164 13.26 13.68 2.47
C VAL A 164 14.23 13.14 1.42
N ASN A 165 14.36 13.85 0.30
CA ASN A 165 15.24 13.44 -0.78
C ASN A 165 16.72 13.59 -0.39
N LYS A 166 17.56 12.65 -0.85
CA LYS A 166 19.03 12.68 -0.69
C LYS A 166 19.51 12.69 0.77
N GLN A 167 18.68 12.16 1.67
CA GLN A 167 19.03 11.97 3.08
C GLN A 167 19.09 10.48 3.41
N GLU A 168 20.12 10.09 4.15
CA GLU A 168 20.39 8.68 4.50
C GLU A 168 20.46 8.43 5.99
N GLN A 169 20.45 9.49 6.79
CA GLN A 169 20.56 9.42 8.24
C GLN A 169 19.43 10.23 8.87
N TYR A 170 18.75 9.60 9.81
CA TYR A 170 17.62 10.17 10.52
C TYR A 170 17.75 9.88 12.01
N THR A 171 17.32 10.83 12.82
CA THR A 171 17.17 10.64 14.27
C THR A 171 15.69 10.54 14.61
N VAL A 172 15.33 9.55 15.43
CA VAL A 172 13.97 9.36 15.94
C VAL A 172 13.64 10.48 16.92
N GLU A 173 12.62 11.28 16.62
CA GLU A 173 12.11 12.33 17.51
C GLU A 173 11.04 11.77 18.46
N GLY A 174 10.26 10.79 18.00
CA GLY A 174 9.19 10.18 18.78
C GLY A 174 8.77 8.84 18.19
N VAL A 175 7.98 8.09 18.97
CA VAL A 175 7.38 6.82 18.54
C VAL A 175 5.95 6.79 19.05
N GLN A 176 4.98 6.76 18.14
CA GLN A 176 3.57 6.67 18.45
C GLN A 176 3.05 5.30 18.03
N ASN A 177 2.50 4.54 18.99
CA ASN A 177 1.85 3.27 18.71
C ASN A 177 0.50 3.50 18.00
N LEU A 178 0.28 2.83 16.88
CA LEU A 178 -0.94 2.87 16.07
C LEU A 178 -1.86 1.65 16.28
N GLY A 179 -1.39 0.65 17.02
CA GLY A 179 -2.11 -0.58 17.37
C GLY A 179 -1.41 -1.86 16.94
N ASP A 180 -1.87 -2.99 17.48
CA ASP A 180 -1.31 -4.34 17.28
C ASP A 180 -1.97 -5.10 16.11
N LYS A 181 -2.54 -4.37 15.15
CA LYS A 181 -3.11 -4.92 13.92
C LYS A 181 -2.80 -3.96 12.77
N ALA A 182 -2.26 -4.52 11.70
CA ALA A 182 -1.93 -3.76 10.51
C ALA A 182 -2.11 -4.59 9.24
N VAL A 183 -2.45 -3.92 8.15
CA VAL A 183 -2.32 -4.43 6.78
C VAL A 183 -1.39 -3.49 6.04
N MET A 184 -0.29 -4.03 5.54
CA MET A 184 0.63 -3.30 4.68
C MET A 184 0.29 -3.63 3.23
N CYS A 185 0.32 -2.64 2.34
CA CYS A 185 0.19 -2.88 0.90
C CYS A 185 1.37 -2.23 0.18
N HIS A 186 2.15 -3.03 -0.54
CA HIS A 186 3.36 -2.61 -1.23
C HIS A 186 3.15 -2.63 -2.75
N GLY A 187 3.36 -1.49 -3.40
CA GLY A 187 3.34 -1.39 -4.85
C GLY A 187 4.47 -2.21 -5.46
N LEU A 188 4.12 -3.22 -6.25
CA LEU A 188 5.04 -4.08 -6.98
C LEU A 188 5.53 -3.41 -8.25
N ASN A 189 6.71 -3.83 -8.73
CA ASN A 189 7.24 -3.36 -10.00
C ASN A 189 6.67 -4.15 -11.19
N PHE A 190 5.46 -3.78 -11.60
CA PHE A 190 4.82 -4.24 -12.83
C PHE A 190 4.37 -3.04 -13.67
N ARG A 191 4.19 -3.24 -14.97
CA ARG A 191 3.71 -2.22 -15.90
C ARG A 191 2.32 -1.74 -15.52
N THR A 192 1.44 -2.67 -15.19
CA THR A 192 0.17 -2.38 -14.52
C THR A 192 0.35 -2.24 -13.01
N ALA A 193 -0.40 -1.32 -12.38
CA ALA A 193 -0.33 -1.13 -10.93
C ALA A 193 -0.86 -2.38 -10.19
N VAL A 194 0.01 -2.95 -9.35
CA VAL A 194 -0.32 -4.10 -8.49
C VAL A 194 0.22 -3.83 -7.11
N PHE A 195 -0.58 -4.10 -6.08
CA PHE A 195 -0.19 -4.00 -4.69
C PHE A 195 -0.15 -5.38 -4.05
N TYR A 196 1.00 -5.78 -3.50
CA TYR A 196 1.10 -6.90 -2.57
C TYR A 196 0.63 -6.45 -1.19
N CYS A 197 -0.59 -6.81 -0.84
CA CYS A 197 -1.16 -6.57 0.47
C CYS A 197 -0.95 -7.78 1.37
N HIS A 198 -0.61 -7.56 2.63
CA HIS A 198 -0.51 -8.62 3.61
C HIS A 198 -0.74 -8.16 5.05
N LYS A 199 -1.15 -9.11 5.89
CA LYS A 199 -1.21 -9.01 7.35
C LYS A 199 -0.37 -10.14 7.92
N VAL A 200 0.57 -9.78 8.78
CA VAL A 200 1.40 -10.75 9.52
C VAL A 200 0.88 -10.80 10.96
N ARG A 201 0.82 -11.98 11.57
CA ARG A 201 0.45 -12.13 12.98
C ARG A 201 1.43 -11.36 13.89
N GLU A 202 0.96 -10.97 15.07
CA GLU A 202 1.77 -10.27 16.10
C GLU A 202 2.53 -9.04 15.59
N THR A 203 1.84 -8.21 14.79
CA THR A 203 2.40 -6.99 14.21
C THR A 203 1.91 -5.75 14.95
N THR A 204 2.84 -4.92 15.45
CA THR A 204 2.53 -3.59 15.97
C THR A 204 2.94 -2.52 14.96
N ALA A 205 2.06 -1.57 14.69
CA ALA A 205 2.31 -0.44 13.81
C ALA A 205 2.70 0.83 14.58
N PHE A 206 3.57 1.64 14.00
CA PHE A 206 4.05 2.89 14.60
C PHE A 206 4.09 4.03 13.58
N MET A 207 3.74 5.23 14.06
CA MET A 207 4.09 6.49 13.43
C MET A 207 5.37 7.01 14.08
N VAL A 208 6.37 7.34 13.27
CA VAL A 208 7.73 7.66 13.73
C VAL A 208 8.14 9.01 13.14
N PRO A 209 7.96 10.12 13.89
CA PRO A 209 8.60 11.39 13.56
C PRO A 209 10.12 11.24 13.53
N LEU A 210 10.73 11.64 12.42
CA LEU A 210 12.15 11.56 12.15
C LEU A 210 12.70 12.94 11.77
N VAL A 211 13.95 13.20 12.15
CA VAL A 211 14.71 14.40 11.76
C VAL A 211 15.91 13.98 10.93
N ALA A 212 15.99 14.46 9.69
CA ALA A 212 17.12 14.22 8.81
C ALA A 212 18.38 14.98 9.28
N GLY A 213 19.54 14.63 8.73
CA GLY A 213 20.82 15.29 9.08
C GLY A 213 20.85 16.80 8.80
N ASP A 214 20.04 17.30 7.87
CA ASP A 214 19.88 18.74 7.59
C ASP A 214 18.83 19.45 8.48
N GLY A 215 18.24 18.74 9.44
CA GLY A 215 17.20 19.24 10.33
C GLY A 215 15.77 19.13 9.78
N THR A 216 15.59 18.68 8.53
CA THR A 216 14.26 18.50 7.95
C THR A 216 13.48 17.41 8.68
N LYS A 217 12.24 17.72 9.07
CA LYS A 217 11.34 16.75 9.72
C LYS A 217 10.57 15.94 8.68
N THR A 218 10.33 14.67 9.01
CA THR A 218 9.50 13.76 8.22
C THR A 218 8.78 12.77 9.12
N GLN A 219 7.74 12.11 8.63
CA GLN A 219 7.01 11.07 9.34
C GLN A 219 7.15 9.74 8.59
N ALA A 220 7.73 8.74 9.25
CA ALA A 220 7.83 7.40 8.70
C ALA A 220 6.89 6.44 9.43
N LEU A 221 6.30 5.52 8.68
CA LEU A 221 5.57 4.40 9.23
C LEU A 221 6.53 3.24 9.43
N ALA A 222 6.47 2.61 10.60
CA ALA A 222 7.17 1.38 10.89
C ALA A 222 6.19 0.31 11.34
N VAL A 223 6.51 -0.94 11.04
CA VAL A 223 5.84 -2.10 11.63
C VAL A 223 6.89 -2.99 12.28
N CYS A 224 6.54 -3.60 13.39
CA CYS A 224 7.36 -4.56 14.11
C CYS A 224 6.60 -5.87 14.24
N HIS A 225 7.21 -6.96 13.80
CA HIS A 225 6.69 -8.31 13.92
C HIS A 225 7.35 -8.96 15.12
N SER A 226 6.55 -9.31 16.14
CA SER A 226 7.07 -9.95 17.35
C SER A 226 7.32 -11.45 17.14
N ASP A 227 6.46 -12.07 16.34
CA ASP A 227 6.68 -13.43 15.86
C ASP A 227 7.27 -13.41 14.45
N THR A 228 8.51 -13.90 14.35
CA THR A 228 9.27 -14.01 13.10
C THR A 228 9.46 -15.47 12.67
N SER A 229 8.84 -16.45 13.33
CA SER A 229 9.11 -17.89 13.12
C SER A 229 8.78 -18.38 11.71
N GLY A 230 7.76 -17.80 11.08
CA GLY A 230 7.37 -18.15 9.71
C GLY A 230 8.19 -17.45 8.63
N MET A 231 9.03 -16.46 8.97
CA MET A 231 9.72 -15.65 7.96
C MET A 231 10.83 -16.44 7.24
N ASN A 232 11.19 -15.99 6.04
CA ASN A 232 12.26 -16.59 5.25
C ASN A 232 13.60 -16.51 6.00
N HIS A 233 14.20 -17.69 6.24
CA HIS A 233 15.43 -17.84 7.00
C HIS A 233 16.61 -17.13 6.34
N HIS A 234 16.80 -17.32 5.03
CA HIS A 234 17.89 -16.69 4.28
C HIS A 234 17.83 -15.15 4.38
N MET A 235 16.64 -14.58 4.18
CA MET A 235 16.36 -13.15 4.30
C MET A 235 16.67 -12.61 5.70
N LEU A 236 16.19 -13.27 6.76
CA LEU A 236 16.43 -12.81 8.13
C LEU A 236 17.90 -12.94 8.53
N HIS A 237 18.56 -14.03 8.14
CA HIS A 237 19.97 -14.24 8.44
C HIS A 237 20.85 -13.22 7.69
N GLU A 238 20.59 -12.95 6.40
CA GLU A 238 21.32 -11.94 5.64
C GLU A 238 21.11 -10.52 6.20
N LEU A 239 19.86 -10.16 6.50
CA LEU A 239 19.54 -8.80 6.94
C LEU A 239 19.92 -8.53 8.39
N MET A 240 19.57 -9.46 9.27
CA MET A 240 19.57 -9.24 10.72
C MET A 240 20.61 -10.11 11.42
N GLY A 241 21.06 -11.21 10.81
CA GLY A 241 22.01 -12.13 11.43
C GLY A 241 21.37 -13.02 12.50
N VAL A 242 20.06 -13.28 12.38
CA VAL A 242 19.29 -14.06 13.35
C VAL A 242 18.41 -15.08 12.64
N ASP A 243 18.05 -16.14 13.37
CA ASP A 243 17.12 -17.16 12.91
C ASP A 243 15.65 -16.72 13.13
N PRO A 244 14.70 -17.19 12.30
CA PRO A 244 13.26 -17.02 12.53
C PRO A 244 12.83 -17.38 13.95
N GLY A 245 12.00 -16.54 14.58
CA GLY A 245 11.41 -16.79 15.90
C GLY A 245 12.28 -16.38 17.09
N THR A 246 13.44 -15.78 16.86
CA THR A 246 14.39 -15.39 17.93
C THR A 246 14.13 -13.98 18.46
N ASN A 247 13.97 -13.01 17.56
CA ASN A 247 13.86 -11.60 17.90
C ASN A 247 12.71 -10.93 17.13
N PRO A 248 12.04 -9.94 17.74
CA PRO A 248 11.17 -9.03 17.02
C PRO A 248 11.96 -8.24 15.98
N VAL A 249 11.46 -8.20 14.74
CA VAL A 249 12.07 -7.47 13.64
C VAL A 249 11.12 -6.39 13.17
N CYS A 250 11.64 -5.18 13.00
CA CYS A 250 10.90 -4.05 12.48
C CYS A 250 11.40 -3.65 11.10
N HIS A 251 10.55 -2.97 10.35
CA HIS A 251 10.99 -2.25 9.16
C HIS A 251 10.17 -0.98 8.90
N PHE A 252 10.78 -0.01 8.24
CA PHE A 252 10.06 1.15 7.73
C PHE A 252 9.30 0.82 6.43
N LEU A 253 8.17 1.49 6.21
CA LEU A 253 7.41 1.43 4.96
C LEU A 253 7.89 2.52 3.99
N GLY A 254 8.37 2.09 2.83
CA GLY A 254 8.89 2.95 1.76
C GLY A 254 7.80 3.66 0.95
N SER A 255 8.21 4.43 -0.07
CA SER A 255 7.32 5.38 -0.77
C SER A 255 6.23 4.80 -1.65
N LYS A 256 6.27 3.49 -1.86
CA LYS A 256 5.24 2.74 -2.60
C LYS A 256 4.42 1.85 -1.67
N ALA A 257 4.52 2.08 -0.36
CA ALA A 257 3.77 1.32 0.62
C ALA A 257 2.74 2.21 1.30
N ILE A 258 1.62 1.60 1.66
CA ILE A 258 0.63 2.19 2.55
C ILE A 258 0.39 1.25 3.73
N LEU A 259 -0.14 1.82 4.80
CA LEU A 259 -0.51 1.09 6.00
C LEU A 259 -1.98 1.31 6.31
N TRP A 260 -2.69 0.23 6.58
CA TRP A 260 -4.01 0.28 7.19
C TRP A 260 -3.93 -0.18 8.63
N VAL A 261 -4.57 0.57 9.53
CA VAL A 261 -4.72 0.22 10.95
C VAL A 261 -6.16 0.46 11.39
N PRO A 262 -6.68 -0.28 12.39
CA PRO A 262 -7.93 0.08 13.04
C PRO A 262 -7.86 1.50 13.62
N ASN A 263 -8.96 2.24 13.56
CA ASN A 263 -9.07 3.45 14.36
C ASN A 263 -9.09 3.05 15.83
N LEU A 264 -8.19 3.63 16.62
CA LEU A 264 -8.21 3.45 18.08
C LEU A 264 -9.57 3.97 18.57
N SER A 265 -10.36 3.11 19.21
CA SER A 265 -11.59 3.56 19.86
C SER A 265 -11.20 4.58 20.94
N MET A 266 -11.82 5.75 20.93
CA MET A 266 -11.67 6.74 22.01
C MET A 266 -12.23 6.26 23.37
N ASP A 267 -12.59 4.98 23.50
CA ASP A 267 -13.35 4.46 24.64
C ASP A 267 -12.56 4.37 25.95
N THR A 268 -11.23 4.60 25.96
CA THR A 268 -10.45 4.61 27.20
C THR A 268 -10.06 6.00 27.71
N ALA A 269 -10.37 7.09 26.98
CA ALA A 269 -10.04 8.44 27.46
C ALA A 269 -11.11 9.05 28.39
N TYR A 270 -12.31 8.47 28.49
CA TYR A 270 -13.40 9.03 29.30
C TYR A 270 -13.93 8.12 30.42
N GLN A 271 -13.31 6.95 30.67
CA GLN A 271 -13.65 6.10 31.82
C GLN A 271 -12.75 6.32 33.04
N THR A 272 -12.55 7.57 33.43
CA THR A 272 -12.28 7.94 34.83
C THR A 272 -12.99 9.25 35.17
N ASN A 273 -14.31 9.26 34.98
CA ASN A 273 -15.17 10.27 35.60
C ASN A 273 -15.18 10.07 37.12
N VAL A 274 -14.72 11.10 37.82
CA VAL A 274 -15.33 11.66 39.04
C VAL A 274 -15.86 10.62 40.04
N VAL A 275 -15.01 10.24 40.99
CA VAL A 275 -15.48 9.77 42.29
C VAL A 275 -15.65 11.03 43.16
N VAL A 276 -16.90 11.25 43.57
CA VAL A 276 -17.41 12.33 44.45
C VAL A 276 -16.63 12.40 45.76
#